data_AF-A0A7C7XBY0-F1
#
_entry.id   AF-A0A7C7XBY0-F1
#
_cell.length_a   1.000
_cell.length_b   1.000
_cell.length_c   1.000
_cell.angle_alpha   90.00
_cell.angle_beta   90.00
_cell.angle_gamma   90.00
#
_symmetry.space_group_name_H-M   'P 1'
#
loop_
_entity.id
_entity.type
_entity.pdbx_description
1 polymer ?
#
loop_
_entity_poly.entity_id
_entity_poly.type
_entity_poly.pdbx_seq_one_letter_code
_entity_poly.pdbx_strand_id
1 'polypeptide(L)'
;MQHAYIHTKNRNKRKELLGPVWFNEGAAEYMAQVTLRKSFQDGSLTQIHEKNRWPFVFRKQMERKIKEGLRKLASSKCSGLKMQDLTYQKPCDGAHYDLGTWAHAYLVHKHGSEVLLETFYPNLEKLEWEGAFVKTYGMAPEEFYAEFEQFLKQPTSQQMAVLP
;
A
#
# COMPACT_ATOMS: atom_id res chain seq x y z
N MET A 1 -3.39 -14.58 0.52
CA MET A 1 -3.03 -13.91 1.79
C MET A 1 -4.17 -13.01 2.29
N GLN A 2 -4.49 -11.90 1.64
CA GLN A 2 -5.44 -10.88 2.15
C GLN A 2 -6.85 -11.42 2.46
N HIS A 3 -7.36 -12.26 1.58
CA HIS A 3 -8.68 -12.87 1.70
C HIS A 3 -8.73 -14.15 2.55
N ALA A 4 -7.57 -14.68 2.97
CA ALA A 4 -7.47 -15.99 3.61
C ALA A 4 -7.96 -15.97 5.07
N TYR A 5 -7.92 -14.80 5.70
CA TYR A 5 -8.39 -14.55 7.07
C TYR A 5 -9.82 -14.04 7.15
N ILE A 6 -10.54 -14.08 6.02
CA ILE A 6 -11.97 -13.77 5.97
C ILE A 6 -12.67 -15.08 5.63
N HIS A 7 -13.36 -15.69 6.60
CA HIS A 7 -14.01 -16.99 6.41
C HIS A 7 -15.45 -16.87 5.94
N THR A 8 -16.10 -15.73 6.15
CA THR A 8 -17.45 -15.49 5.60
C THR A 8 -17.51 -15.67 4.08
N LYS A 9 -18.55 -16.39 3.62
CA LYS A 9 -18.87 -16.58 2.19
C LYS A 9 -19.71 -15.43 1.62
N ASN A 10 -20.22 -14.53 2.47
CA ASN A 10 -21.02 -13.40 2.02
C ASN A 10 -20.13 -12.35 1.34
N ARG A 11 -20.32 -12.15 0.03
CA ARG A 11 -19.51 -11.22 -0.77
C ARG A 11 -19.52 -9.78 -0.27
N ASN A 12 -20.67 -9.29 0.22
CA ASN A 12 -20.78 -7.92 0.71
C ASN A 12 -20.00 -7.75 2.02
N LYS A 13 -20.17 -8.69 2.95
CA LYS A 13 -19.42 -8.68 4.22
C LYS A 13 -17.91 -8.82 3.97
N ARG A 14 -17.50 -9.66 3.01
CA ARG A 14 -16.09 -9.75 2.60
C ARG A 14 -15.56 -8.40 2.12
N LYS A 15 -16.33 -7.67 1.30
CA LYS A 15 -15.91 -6.37 0.76
C LYS A 15 -15.76 -5.33 1.85
N GLU A 16 -16.66 -5.30 2.82
CA GLU A 16 -16.57 -4.41 3.99
C GLU A 16 -15.31 -4.68 4.81
N LEU A 17 -14.99 -5.97 5.04
CA LEU A 17 -13.82 -6.36 5.83
C LEU A 17 -12.48 -6.03 5.17
N LEU A 18 -12.40 -5.89 3.85
CA LEU A 18 -11.14 -5.52 3.18
C LEU A 18 -10.72 -4.07 3.43
N GLY A 19 -11.66 -3.24 3.88
CA GLY A 19 -11.46 -1.83 4.11
C GLY A 19 -11.26 -1.01 2.83
N PRO A 20 -10.59 0.15 2.94
CA PRO A 20 -10.35 1.06 1.83
C PRO A 20 -9.54 0.43 0.70
N VAL A 21 -9.82 0.84 -0.53
CA VAL A 21 -9.16 0.31 -1.73
C VAL A 21 -7.64 0.50 -1.68
N TRP A 22 -7.16 1.65 -1.19
CA TRP A 22 -5.72 1.89 -1.02
C TRP A 22 -5.05 0.87 -0.11
N PHE A 23 -5.75 0.40 0.94
CA PHE A 23 -5.18 -0.52 1.91
C PHE A 23 -5.03 -1.90 1.28
N ASN A 24 -6.08 -2.40 0.63
CA ASN A 24 -6.08 -3.71 0.00
C ASN A 24 -5.15 -3.75 -1.23
N GLU A 25 -5.34 -2.85 -2.20
CA GLU A 25 -4.53 -2.84 -3.41
C GLU A 25 -3.09 -2.41 -3.14
N GLY A 26 -2.90 -1.45 -2.23
CA GLY A 26 -1.58 -1.01 -1.82
C GLY A 26 -0.77 -2.08 -1.10
N ALA A 27 -1.41 -2.89 -0.23
CA ALA A 27 -0.75 -4.02 0.41
C ALA A 27 -0.30 -5.06 -0.63
N ALA A 28 -1.17 -5.38 -1.59
CA ALA A 28 -0.84 -6.34 -2.64
C ALA A 28 0.35 -5.87 -3.47
N GLU A 29 0.32 -4.60 -3.92
CA GLU A 29 1.41 -3.98 -4.67
C GLU A 29 2.71 -3.93 -3.85
N TYR A 30 2.66 -3.45 -2.60
CA TYR A 30 3.86 -3.35 -1.76
C TYR A 30 4.47 -4.73 -1.49
N MET A 31 3.66 -5.71 -1.13
CA MET A 31 4.08 -7.10 -0.94
C MET A 31 4.73 -7.65 -2.21
N ALA A 32 4.18 -7.39 -3.40
CA ALA A 32 4.78 -7.81 -4.66
C ALA A 32 6.15 -7.15 -4.88
N GLN A 33 6.28 -5.83 -4.63
CA GLN A 33 7.55 -5.12 -4.78
C GLN A 33 8.63 -5.67 -3.84
N VAL A 34 8.32 -5.87 -2.55
CA VAL A 34 9.31 -6.36 -1.58
C VAL A 34 9.63 -7.85 -1.75
N THR A 35 8.65 -8.66 -2.16
CA THR A 35 8.87 -10.09 -2.44
C THR A 35 9.81 -10.26 -3.63
N LEU A 36 9.55 -9.57 -4.75
CA LEU A 36 10.45 -9.59 -5.91
C LEU A 36 11.86 -9.13 -5.54
N ARG A 37 11.97 -8.06 -4.74
CA ARG A 37 13.26 -7.57 -4.24
C ARG A 37 14.01 -8.66 -3.45
N LYS A 38 13.35 -9.26 -2.46
CA LYS A 38 13.92 -10.30 -1.61
C LYS A 38 14.35 -11.51 -2.46
N SER A 39 13.48 -11.95 -3.37
CA SER A 39 13.76 -13.10 -4.23
C SER A 39 14.95 -12.90 -5.19
N PHE A 40 15.18 -11.68 -5.66
CA PHE A 40 16.39 -11.38 -6.43
C PHE A 40 17.63 -11.28 -5.54
N GLN A 41 17.50 -10.83 -4.29
CA GLN A 41 18.61 -10.71 -3.34
C GLN A 41 19.07 -12.07 -2.80
N ASP A 42 18.14 -13.00 -2.56
CA ASP A 42 18.42 -14.34 -2.04
C ASP A 42 18.69 -15.39 -3.14
N GLY A 43 18.52 -15.01 -4.41
CA GLY A 43 18.77 -15.88 -5.56
C GLY A 43 17.66 -16.90 -5.85
N SER A 44 16.53 -16.86 -5.14
CA SER A 44 15.36 -17.70 -5.44
C SER A 44 14.72 -17.36 -6.79
N LEU A 45 14.90 -16.12 -7.26
CA LEU A 45 14.58 -15.70 -8.63
C LEU A 45 15.80 -15.09 -9.30
N THR A 46 15.95 -15.39 -10.59
CA THR A 46 16.94 -14.74 -11.47
C THR A 46 16.26 -13.64 -12.26
N GLN A 47 16.89 -12.47 -12.32
CA GLN A 47 16.39 -11.37 -13.13
C GLN A 47 16.59 -11.67 -14.63
N ILE A 48 15.49 -11.69 -15.39
CA ILE A 48 15.54 -11.88 -16.84
C ILE A 48 15.78 -10.51 -17.50
N HIS A 49 16.91 -10.40 -18.20
CA HIS A 49 17.23 -9.22 -18.98
C HIS A 49 16.79 -9.43 -20.43
N GLU A 50 15.57 -8.99 -20.74
CA GLU A 50 15.05 -9.01 -22.11
C GLU A 50 15.41 -7.72 -22.85
N LYS A 51 15.80 -7.83 -24.13
CA LYS A 51 16.07 -6.69 -24.99
C LYS A 51 14.83 -5.77 -25.03
N ASN A 52 15.03 -4.47 -24.82
CA ASN A 52 13.98 -3.44 -24.74
C ASN A 52 13.06 -3.48 -23.51
N ARG A 53 13.38 -4.27 -22.47
CA ARG A 53 12.70 -4.18 -21.17
C ARG A 53 13.62 -3.62 -20.09
N TRP A 54 13.08 -2.70 -19.30
CA TRP A 54 13.79 -2.17 -18.14
C TRP A 54 13.82 -3.22 -17.02
N PRO A 55 14.98 -3.50 -16.42
CA PRO A 55 15.06 -4.40 -15.28
C PRO A 55 14.29 -3.81 -14.09
N PHE A 56 13.64 -4.69 -13.34
CA PHE A 56 13.12 -4.35 -12.02
C PHE A 56 14.22 -3.80 -11.11
N VAL A 57 14.01 -2.61 -10.57
CA VAL A 57 14.83 -2.02 -9.51
C VAL A 57 13.89 -1.44 -8.47
N PHE A 58 13.81 -2.08 -7.29
CA PHE A 58 12.84 -1.76 -6.24
C PHE A 58 12.75 -0.26 -5.94
N ARG A 59 13.88 0.40 -5.63
CA ARG A 59 13.89 1.84 -5.31
C ARG A 59 13.41 2.70 -6.48
N LYS A 60 13.79 2.41 -7.73
CA LYS A 60 13.29 3.14 -8.90
C LYS A 60 11.78 2.93 -9.12
N GLN A 61 11.27 1.73 -8.86
CA GLN A 61 9.84 1.45 -8.96
C GLN A 61 9.05 2.20 -7.90
N MET A 62 9.52 2.19 -6.64
CA MET A 62 8.91 2.97 -5.58
C MET A 62 8.94 4.47 -5.90
N GLU A 63 10.08 5.02 -6.31
CA GLU A 63 10.19 6.43 -6.71
C GLU A 63 9.20 6.80 -7.82
N ARG A 64 9.10 5.96 -8.86
CA ARG A 64 8.13 6.16 -9.94
C ARG A 64 6.69 6.14 -9.40
N LYS A 65 6.36 5.22 -8.51
CA LYS A 65 5.02 5.12 -7.92
C LYS A 65 4.62 6.37 -7.16
N ILE A 66 5.46 6.94 -6.28
CA ILE A 66 5.05 8.17 -5.55
C ILE A 66 4.88 9.35 -6.50
N LYS A 67 5.77 9.51 -7.49
CA LYS A 67 5.66 10.57 -8.50
C LYS A 67 4.38 10.43 -9.32
N GLU A 68 4.09 9.22 -9.82
CA GLU A 68 2.88 8.96 -10.60
C GLU A 68 1.61 9.07 -9.76
N GLY A 69 1.62 8.55 -8.53
CA GLY A 69 0.49 8.64 -7.60
C GLY A 69 0.11 10.09 -7.30
N LEU A 70 1.10 10.94 -6.99
CA LEU A 70 0.88 12.37 -6.76
C LEU A 70 0.42 13.09 -8.03
N ARG A 71 1.02 12.80 -9.18
CA ARG A 71 0.62 13.37 -10.48
C ARG A 71 -0.83 13.04 -10.82
N LYS A 72 -1.25 11.79 -10.60
CA LYS A 72 -2.62 11.32 -10.85
C LYS A 72 -3.61 11.98 -9.90
N LEU A 73 -3.27 12.07 -8.61
CA LEU A 73 -4.11 12.72 -7.61
C LEU A 73 -4.27 14.23 -7.87
N ALA A 74 -3.22 14.89 -8.38
CA ALA A 74 -3.27 16.30 -8.76
C ALA A 74 -4.03 16.58 -10.08
N SER A 75 -4.48 15.55 -10.79
CA SER A 75 -5.23 15.74 -12.03
C SER A 75 -6.61 16.36 -11.77
N SER A 76 -7.14 17.10 -12.75
CA SER A 76 -8.47 17.74 -12.64
C SER A 76 -9.61 16.75 -12.34
N LYS A 77 -9.47 15.49 -12.79
CA LYS A 77 -10.41 14.39 -12.51
C LYS A 77 -10.49 14.02 -11.02
N CYS A 78 -9.49 14.42 -10.24
CA CYS A 78 -9.28 14.06 -8.84
C CYS A 78 -9.27 15.28 -7.92
N SER A 79 -9.73 16.43 -8.43
CA SER A 79 -9.74 17.68 -7.69
C SER A 79 -10.49 17.51 -6.36
N GLY A 80 -9.82 17.85 -5.26
CA GLY A 80 -10.36 17.77 -3.90
C GLY A 80 -10.37 16.37 -3.28
N LEU A 81 -9.94 15.33 -4.00
CA LEU A 81 -9.83 13.97 -3.45
C LEU A 81 -8.47 13.77 -2.78
N LYS A 82 -8.49 12.99 -1.70
CA LYS A 82 -7.31 12.47 -1.00
C LYS A 82 -7.22 10.96 -1.21
N MET A 83 -6.15 10.33 -0.72
CA MET A 83 -5.91 8.90 -0.92
C MET A 83 -7.06 8.03 -0.39
N GLN A 84 -7.60 8.38 0.79
CA GLN A 84 -8.71 7.68 1.45
C GLN A 84 -10.03 7.77 0.68
N ASP A 85 -10.19 8.78 -0.19
CA ASP A 85 -11.40 8.97 -1.00
C ASP A 85 -11.40 8.13 -2.28
N LEU A 86 -10.25 7.52 -2.61
CA LEU A 86 -10.07 6.75 -3.84
C LEU A 86 -10.75 5.39 -3.73
N THR A 87 -11.58 5.08 -4.72
CA THR A 87 -12.32 3.82 -4.82
C THR A 87 -12.18 3.23 -6.22
N TYR A 88 -12.65 2.00 -6.45
CA TYR A 88 -12.70 1.45 -7.81
C TYR A 88 -13.59 2.28 -8.76
N GLN A 89 -14.62 2.95 -8.22
CA GLN A 89 -15.51 3.85 -8.96
C GLN A 89 -14.88 5.23 -9.19
N LYS A 90 -13.97 5.65 -8.31
CA LYS A 90 -13.20 6.91 -8.40
C LYS A 90 -11.70 6.60 -8.38
N PRO A 91 -11.16 5.92 -9.42
CA PRO A 91 -9.84 5.32 -9.33
C PRO A 91 -8.70 6.33 -9.45
N CYS A 92 -8.97 7.54 -9.95
CA CYS A 92 -7.95 8.56 -10.21
C CYS A 92 -6.79 8.03 -11.05
N ASP A 93 -7.10 7.44 -12.20
CA ASP A 93 -6.13 6.76 -13.07
C ASP A 93 -5.24 5.74 -12.32
N GLY A 94 -5.81 5.10 -11.28
CA GLY A 94 -5.15 4.10 -10.45
C GLY A 94 -4.26 4.66 -9.34
N ALA A 95 -4.45 5.92 -8.91
CA ALA A 95 -3.63 6.53 -7.86
C ALA A 95 -3.64 5.74 -6.54
N HIS A 96 -4.70 4.98 -6.25
CA HIS A 96 -4.81 4.13 -5.06
C HIS A 96 -3.80 2.97 -5.05
N TYR A 97 -3.40 2.43 -6.21
CA TYR A 97 -2.33 1.44 -6.29
C TYR A 97 -1.01 2.07 -5.87
N ASP A 98 -0.67 3.21 -6.45
CA ASP A 98 0.64 3.85 -6.27
C ASP A 98 0.80 4.47 -4.88
N LEU A 99 -0.18 5.27 -4.44
CA LEU A 99 -0.18 5.89 -3.11
C LEU A 99 -0.43 4.86 -2.01
N GLY A 100 -1.28 3.85 -2.25
CA GLY A 100 -1.46 2.74 -1.34
C GLY A 100 -0.17 1.92 -1.15
N THR A 101 0.62 1.71 -2.22
CA THR A 101 1.94 1.06 -2.10
C THR A 101 2.84 1.85 -1.14
N TRP A 102 2.83 3.18 -1.24
CA TRP A 102 3.63 4.06 -0.39
C TRP A 102 3.11 4.19 1.04
N ALA A 103 1.79 4.13 1.23
CA ALA A 103 1.17 4.06 2.54
C ALA A 103 1.66 2.82 3.31
N HIS A 104 1.70 1.65 2.66
CA HIS A 104 2.26 0.44 3.25
C HIS A 104 3.77 0.53 3.48
N ALA A 105 4.53 1.13 2.56
CA ALA A 105 5.95 1.38 2.79
C ALA A 105 6.22 2.24 4.04
N TYR A 106 5.40 3.28 4.25
CA TYR A 106 5.48 4.16 5.41
C TYR A 106 5.06 3.45 6.71
N LEU A 107 3.98 2.67 6.68
CA LEU A 107 3.55 1.84 7.82
C LEU A 107 4.62 0.83 8.22
N VAL A 108 5.24 0.15 7.24
CA VAL A 108 6.32 -0.81 7.49
C VAL A 108 7.55 -0.13 8.09
N HIS A 109 7.90 1.07 7.63
CA HIS A 109 8.99 1.85 8.22
C HIS A 109 8.75 2.16 9.70
N LYS A 110 7.50 2.51 10.08
CA LYS A 110 7.15 2.88 11.47
C LYS A 110 6.92 1.68 12.39
N HIS A 111 6.35 0.60 11.88
CA HIS A 111 5.81 -0.49 12.72
C HIS A 111 6.43 -1.86 12.43
N GLY A 112 7.31 -1.96 11.44
CA GLY A 112 7.92 -3.22 10.99
C GLY A 112 7.11 -3.93 9.91
N SER A 113 7.76 -4.85 9.18
CA SER A 113 7.14 -5.54 8.04
C SER A 113 6.15 -6.63 8.43
N GLU A 114 6.30 -7.21 9.62
CA GLU A 114 5.57 -8.42 9.99
C GLU A 114 4.16 -8.12 10.50
N VAL A 115 3.92 -6.92 11.05
CA VAL A 115 2.66 -6.59 11.76
C VAL A 115 1.42 -6.68 10.86
N LEU A 116 1.55 -6.48 9.55
CA LEU A 116 0.43 -6.65 8.61
C LEU A 116 -0.03 -8.12 8.56
N LEU A 117 0.91 -9.07 8.52
CA LEU A 117 0.60 -10.49 8.41
C LEU A 117 0.35 -11.15 9.78
N GLU A 118 1.07 -10.71 10.81
CA GLU A 118 1.04 -11.33 12.14
C GLU A 118 -0.02 -10.71 13.07
N THR A 119 -0.40 -9.45 12.83
CA THR A 119 -1.36 -8.73 13.69
C THR A 119 -2.61 -8.31 12.92
N PHE A 120 -2.49 -7.60 11.80
CA PHE A 120 -3.67 -7.05 11.12
C PHE A 120 -4.60 -8.13 10.58
N TYR A 121 -4.13 -8.98 9.66
CA TYR A 121 -5.00 -9.97 9.03
C TYR A 121 -5.59 -11.00 10.00
N PRO A 122 -4.84 -11.54 10.98
CA PRO A 122 -5.41 -12.48 11.96
C PRO A 122 -6.54 -11.90 12.82
N ASN A 123 -6.61 -10.57 12.96
CA ASN A 123 -7.65 -9.90 13.75
C ASN A 123 -8.78 -9.30 12.89
N LEU A 124 -8.67 -9.33 11.56
CA LEU A 124 -9.56 -8.61 10.64
C LEU A 124 -11.02 -9.05 10.73
N GLU A 125 -11.30 -10.35 10.75
CA GLU A 125 -12.68 -10.84 10.80
C GLU A 125 -13.36 -10.55 12.15
N LYS A 126 -12.59 -10.48 13.25
CA LYS A 126 -13.11 -10.23 14.59
C LYS A 126 -13.30 -8.75 14.89
N LEU A 127 -12.33 -7.91 14.50
CA LEU A 127 -12.28 -6.49 14.87
C LEU A 127 -12.73 -5.56 13.75
N GLU A 128 -13.07 -6.13 12.58
CA GLU A 128 -13.28 -5.38 11.34
C GLU A 128 -12.05 -4.53 10.97
N TRP A 129 -12.13 -3.78 9.87
CA TRP A 129 -10.95 -3.12 9.32
C TRP A 129 -10.35 -2.08 10.28
N GLU A 130 -11.19 -1.19 10.83
CA GLU A 130 -10.74 -0.10 11.70
C GLU A 130 -10.17 -0.63 13.02
N GLY A 131 -10.85 -1.58 13.66
CA GLY A 131 -10.37 -2.19 14.90
C GLY A 131 -9.08 -2.99 14.71
N ALA A 132 -8.93 -3.69 13.59
CA ALA A 132 -7.67 -4.35 13.24
C ALA A 132 -6.55 -3.36 12.95
N PHE A 133 -6.86 -2.22 12.31
CA PHE A 133 -5.90 -1.15 12.04
C PHE A 133 -5.36 -0.55 13.34
N VAL A 134 -6.26 -0.14 14.24
CA VAL A 134 -5.91 0.40 15.56
C VAL A 134 -5.08 -0.59 16.36
N LYS A 135 -5.47 -1.87 16.39
CA LYS A 135 -4.71 -2.91 17.09
C LYS A 135 -3.30 -3.10 16.52
N THR A 136 -3.12 -2.93 15.22
CA THR A 136 -1.84 -3.20 14.53
C THR A 136 -0.88 -2.02 14.65
N TYR A 137 -1.38 -0.80 14.42
CA TYR A 137 -0.56 0.39 14.26
C TYR A 137 -0.62 1.33 15.46
N GLY A 138 -1.49 1.07 16.44
CA GLY A 138 -1.62 1.88 17.65
C GLY A 138 -2.18 3.28 17.41
N MET A 139 -2.80 3.52 16.26
CA MET A 139 -3.37 4.81 15.86
C MET A 139 -4.68 4.60 15.08
N ALA A 140 -5.54 5.61 15.08
CA ALA A 140 -6.74 5.60 14.25
C ALA A 140 -6.38 5.81 12.75
N PRO A 141 -7.16 5.27 11.81
CA PRO A 141 -6.96 5.53 10.38
C PRO A 141 -6.91 7.01 10.02
N GLU A 142 -7.71 7.85 10.68
CA GLU A 142 -7.78 9.30 10.47
C GLU A 142 -6.46 9.99 10.87
N GLU A 143 -5.86 9.56 11.97
CA GLU A 143 -4.54 10.02 12.41
C GLU A 143 -3.48 9.63 11.38
N PHE A 144 -3.52 8.38 10.92
CA PHE A 144 -2.64 7.91 9.85
C PHE A 144 -2.79 8.74 8.57
N TYR A 145 -4.02 9.05 8.14
CA TYR A 145 -4.24 9.87 6.94
C TYR A 145 -3.65 11.26 7.08
N ALA A 146 -3.83 11.90 8.23
CA ALA A 146 -3.25 13.22 8.50
C ALA A 146 -1.70 13.16 8.48
N GLU A 147 -1.10 12.16 9.13
CA GLU A 147 0.36 11.97 9.12
C GLU A 147 0.89 11.70 7.71
N PHE A 148 0.25 10.79 6.97
CA PHE A 148 0.68 10.38 5.65
C PHE A 148 0.56 11.53 4.64
N GLU A 149 -0.47 12.38 4.75
CA GLU A 149 -0.56 13.60 3.94
C GLU A 149 0.61 14.57 4.17
N GLN A 150 1.14 14.66 5.40
CA GLN A 150 2.33 15.46 5.66
C GLN A 150 3.58 14.80 5.08
N PHE A 151 3.70 13.48 5.20
CA PHE A 151 4.78 12.72 4.58
C PHE A 151 4.82 12.89 3.05
N LEU A 152 3.66 12.87 2.38
CA LEU A 152 3.56 13.07 0.93
C LEU A 152 4.03 14.46 0.45
N LYS A 153 4.07 15.46 1.34
CA LYS A 153 4.57 16.82 1.04
C LYS A 153 6.08 16.97 1.23
N GLN A 154 6.74 15.99 1.84
CA GLN A 154 8.19 16.04 2.04
C GLN A 154 8.96 15.95 0.72
N PRO A 155 10.21 16.44 0.67
CA PRO A 155 11.09 16.21 -0.46
C PRO A 155 11.22 14.71 -0.78
N THR A 156 11.29 14.35 -2.06
CA THR A 156 11.43 12.95 -2.50
C THR A 156 12.62 12.23 -1.83
N SER A 157 13.71 12.93 -1.51
CA SER A 157 14.83 12.32 -0.78
C SER A 157 14.44 11.81 0.61
N GLN A 158 13.62 12.56 1.35
CA GLN A 158 13.12 12.15 2.67
C GLN A 158 12.10 11.02 2.53
N GLN A 159 11.23 11.08 1.52
CA GLN A 159 10.30 10.00 1.22
C GLN A 159 11.04 8.69 0.93
N MET A 160 12.07 8.75 0.09
CA MET A 160 12.89 7.59 -0.27
C MET A 160 13.72 7.01 0.88
N ALA A 161 13.93 7.76 1.97
CA ALA A 161 14.68 7.31 3.13
C ALA A 161 13.92 6.26 3.96
N VAL A 162 12.58 6.18 3.83
CA VAL A 162 11.76 5.20 4.56
C VAL A 162 11.81 3.79 3.95
N LEU A 163 12.31 3.69 2.71
CA LEU A 163 12.41 2.42 2.01
C LEU A 163 13.57 1.58 2.58
N PRO A 164 13.41 0.25 2.69
CA PRO A 164 14.47 -0.63 3.17
C PRO A 164 15.56 -0.88 2.11
#